data_AF-A0A2G4SX30-F1
#
_entry.id   AF-A0A2G4SX30-F1
#
_cell.length_a   1.000
_cell.length_b   1.000
_cell.length_c   1.000
_cell.angle_alpha   90.00
_cell.angle_beta   90.00
_cell.angle_gamma   90.00
#
_symmetry.space_group_name_H-M   'P 1'
#
loop_
_entity.id
_entity.type
_entity.pdbx_description
1 polymer ?
#
loop_
_entity_poly.entity_id
_entity_poly.type
_entity_poly.pdbx_seq_one_letter_code
_entity_poly.pdbx_strand_id
1 'polypeptide(L)'
;MDKLRYELTVTNQREFRITSEINAKDALHIVDQEQGGDIFVFSNGSFACWGMQPSQETKFSSLYVTKSEKKREPNAVIEEAKETIDYTVDEDEITDLKGDVAILNPLGIHLSKLAFSYGLGRIAKIKSMEISLDKSIQSLEHSCHVALSTGTSKSTDYNQWLSEFLFIRSRAYASANDGFLGTSSFKWENPELQDIVNKISARFDAQTRIDIFNRKIDYAMDLNNIWLKYLSKQIIR
;
A
#
# COMPACT_ATOMS: atom_id res chain seq x y z
N MET A 1 13.48 -6.75 7.74
CA MET A 1 13.51 -5.39 8.30
C MET A 1 14.93 -4.97 8.66
N ASP A 2 15.66 -5.73 9.49
CA ASP A 2 17.03 -5.34 9.90
C ASP A 2 18.05 -5.24 8.76
N LYS A 3 17.97 -6.15 7.78
CA LYS A 3 18.86 -6.11 6.61
C LYS A 3 18.67 -4.87 5.74
N LEU A 4 17.42 -4.44 5.56
CA LEU A 4 17.05 -3.20 4.84
C LEU A 4 17.50 -1.96 5.59
N ARG A 5 17.32 -1.93 6.92
CA ARG A 5 17.85 -0.85 7.77
C ARG A 5 19.38 -0.74 7.66
N TYR A 6 20.09 -1.86 7.68
CA TYR A 6 21.55 -1.89 7.55
C TYR A 6 22.03 -1.45 6.16
N GLU A 7 21.40 -1.94 5.09
CA GLU A 7 21.71 -1.53 3.70
C GLU A 7 21.45 -0.03 3.46
N LEU A 8 20.36 0.53 4.02
CA LEU A 8 20.07 1.97 3.95
C LEU A 8 21.09 2.79 4.77
N THR A 9 21.52 2.30 5.92
CA THR A 9 22.45 3.01 6.82
C THR A 9 23.87 3.11 6.24
N VAL A 10 24.37 2.02 5.64
CA VAL A 10 25.75 1.95 5.13
C VAL A 10 25.93 2.73 3.82
N THR A 11 24.88 2.85 2.99
CA THR A 11 24.99 3.43 1.64
C THR A 11 24.85 4.97 1.62
N ASN A 12 24.24 5.60 2.64
CA ASN A 12 23.59 6.90 2.44
C ASN A 12 24.01 8.09 3.32
N GLN A 13 25.08 8.00 4.13
CA GLN A 13 25.47 9.14 4.99
C GLN A 13 25.80 10.46 4.24
N ARG A 14 25.93 10.45 2.90
CA ARG A 14 26.29 11.63 2.10
C ARG A 14 25.11 12.43 1.52
N GLU A 15 23.93 11.84 1.31
CA GLU A 15 22.78 12.54 0.68
C GLU A 15 21.54 12.60 1.58
N PHE A 16 21.23 11.51 2.30
CA PHE A 16 20.06 11.42 3.18
C PHE A 16 20.50 11.04 4.59
N ARG A 17 20.30 11.94 5.56
CA ARG A 17 20.62 11.60 6.95
C ARG A 17 19.46 10.83 7.56
N ILE A 18 19.75 9.59 7.94
CA ILE A 18 18.78 8.72 8.61
C ILE A 18 18.74 9.09 10.09
N THR A 19 17.58 9.56 10.56
CA THR A 19 17.29 9.83 11.97
C THR A 19 16.38 8.71 12.46
N SER A 20 16.98 7.60 12.88
CA SER A 20 16.24 6.45 13.38
C SER A 20 15.82 6.67 14.83
N GLU A 21 14.82 7.50 15.07
CA GLU A 21 14.24 7.65 16.41
C GLU A 21 12.86 8.32 16.32
N ILE A 22 11.83 7.54 15.97
CA ILE A 22 10.47 7.88 16.38
C ILE A 22 9.82 6.61 16.92
N ASN A 23 9.44 6.66 18.20
CA ASN A 23 8.90 5.56 18.99
C ASN A 23 7.45 5.24 18.59
N ALA A 24 7.26 4.81 17.35
CA ALA A 24 5.98 4.33 16.85
C ALA A 24 6.23 3.35 15.69
N LYS A 25 6.10 2.05 16.01
CA LYS A 25 6.07 0.91 15.09
C LYS A 25 6.90 1.05 13.83
N ASP A 26 8.18 0.70 13.93
CA ASP A 26 9.02 0.36 12.79
C ASP A 26 9.13 1.40 11.67
N ALA A 27 8.76 2.66 11.94
CA ALA A 27 8.94 3.75 11.01
C ALA A 27 10.40 4.24 11.05
N LEU A 28 10.96 4.45 9.87
CA LEU A 28 12.25 5.09 9.70
C LEU A 28 12.01 6.52 9.21
N HIS A 29 12.49 7.51 9.97
CA HIS A 29 12.50 8.90 9.54
C HIS A 29 13.84 9.22 8.89
N ILE A 30 13.78 9.83 7.72
CA ILE A 30 14.93 10.21 6.90
C ILE A 30 14.73 11.68 6.54
N VAL A 31 15.80 12.47 6.68
CA VAL A 31 15.79 13.89 6.33
C VAL A 31 16.72 14.10 5.14
N ASP A 32 16.21 14.77 4.10
CA ASP A 32 17.01 15.25 2.98
C ASP A 32 17.80 16.50 3.44
N GLN A 33 19.12 16.38 3.56
CA GLN A 33 19.96 17.48 4.03
C GLN A 33 20.35 18.48 2.94
N GLU A 34 20.28 18.09 1.67
CA GLU A 34 20.69 18.96 0.56
C GLU A 34 19.58 19.95 0.20
N GLN A 35 18.36 19.45 0.06
CA GLN A 35 17.23 20.22 -0.46
C GLN A 35 16.11 20.41 0.57
N GLY A 36 16.23 19.79 1.74
CA GLY A 36 15.19 19.79 2.76
C GLY A 36 14.06 18.81 2.44
N GLY A 37 13.31 18.45 3.47
CA GLY A 37 12.16 17.55 3.38
C GLY A 37 12.27 16.35 4.33
N ASP A 38 11.11 15.83 4.71
CA ASP A 38 10.99 14.65 5.58
C ASP A 38 10.48 13.45 4.79
N ILE A 39 11.10 12.30 5.01
CA ILE A 39 10.65 11.02 4.45
C ILE A 39 10.40 10.05 5.59
N PHE A 40 9.23 9.44 5.59
CA PHE A 40 8.86 8.38 6.52
C PHE A 40 8.75 7.07 5.75
N VAL A 41 9.50 6.05 6.13
CA VAL A 41 9.45 4.71 5.54
C VAL A 41 8.89 3.73 6.57
N PHE A 42 7.88 2.97 6.19
CA PHE A 42 7.18 2.06 7.09
C PHE A 42 7.46 0.59 6.74
N SER A 43 7.47 -0.27 7.77
CA SER A 43 7.65 -1.71 7.61
C SER A 43 6.59 -2.39 6.74
N ASN A 44 5.40 -1.78 6.65
CA ASN A 44 4.28 -2.24 5.85
C ASN A 44 4.50 -2.10 4.32
N GLY A 45 5.64 -1.52 3.90
CA GLY A 45 6.04 -1.33 2.52
C GLY A 45 5.63 0.02 1.91
N SER A 46 5.08 0.94 2.70
CA SER A 46 4.76 2.31 2.25
C SER A 46 5.83 3.31 2.67
N PHE A 47 5.89 4.44 1.97
CA PHE A 47 6.66 5.61 2.40
C PHE A 47 5.86 6.89 2.11
N ALA A 48 6.21 7.98 2.79
CA ALA A 48 5.62 9.29 2.59
C ALA A 48 6.71 10.36 2.55
N CYS A 49 6.50 11.37 1.73
CA CYS A 49 7.40 12.51 1.56
C CYS A 49 6.68 13.80 1.96
N TRP A 50 7.37 14.72 2.64
CA TRP A 50 6.85 16.02 3.04
C TRP A 50 7.80 17.13 2.63
N GLY A 51 7.24 18.22 2.10
CA GLY A 51 8.02 19.41 1.74
C GLY A 51 9.07 19.15 0.66
N MET A 52 8.85 18.16 -0.20
CA MET A 52 9.77 17.75 -1.26
C MET A 52 9.21 18.12 -2.64
N GLN A 53 10.11 18.44 -3.57
CA GLN A 53 9.78 18.61 -4.97
C GLN A 53 9.54 17.25 -5.65
N PRO A 54 8.72 17.18 -6.71
CA PRO A 54 8.45 15.94 -7.44
C PRO A 54 9.72 15.22 -7.96
N SER A 55 10.77 15.99 -8.28
CA SER A 55 12.07 15.45 -8.68
C SER A 55 12.77 14.69 -7.55
N GLN A 56 12.71 15.19 -6.32
CA GLN A 56 13.28 14.54 -5.14
C GLN A 56 12.50 13.25 -4.80
N GLU A 57 11.17 13.29 -4.87
CA GLU A 57 10.34 12.09 -4.67
C GLU A 57 10.68 10.99 -5.67
N THR A 58 10.81 11.36 -6.95
CA THR A 58 11.15 10.42 -8.03
C THR A 58 12.55 9.85 -7.85
N LYS A 59 13.52 10.69 -7.48
CA LYS A 59 14.88 10.26 -7.14
C LYS A 59 14.87 9.24 -6.00
N PHE A 60 14.17 9.54 -4.91
CA PHE A 60 14.05 8.63 -3.77
C PHE A 60 13.42 7.29 -4.17
N SER A 61 12.28 7.32 -4.88
CA SER A 61 11.59 6.10 -5.33
C SER A 61 12.49 5.22 -6.21
N SER A 62 13.15 5.81 -7.21
CA SER A 62 14.02 5.06 -8.12
C SER A 62 15.24 4.42 -7.43
N LEU A 63 15.80 5.09 -6.41
CA LEU A 63 16.98 4.61 -5.69
C LEU A 63 16.64 3.52 -4.68
N TYR A 64 15.53 3.65 -3.95
CA TYR A 64 15.25 2.83 -2.77
C TYR A 64 14.07 1.86 -2.93
N VAL A 65 13.12 2.17 -3.81
CA VAL A 65 11.94 1.32 -4.06
C VAL A 65 12.22 0.38 -5.24
N THR A 66 12.54 0.94 -6.41
CA THR A 66 12.66 0.19 -7.67
C THR A 66 13.88 -0.76 -7.72
N LYS A 67 15.01 -0.40 -7.09
CA LYS A 67 16.18 -1.31 -7.00
C LYS A 67 15.89 -2.58 -6.19
N SER A 68 14.90 -2.57 -5.29
CA SER A 68 14.51 -3.74 -4.51
C SER A 68 13.71 -4.77 -5.34
N GLU A 69 13.09 -4.34 -6.44
CA GLU A 69 12.18 -5.17 -7.24
C GLU A 69 12.90 -6.14 -8.18
N LYS A 70 14.13 -5.84 -8.59
CA LYS A 70 14.95 -6.72 -9.45
C LYS A 70 15.32 -8.08 -8.82
N LYS A 71 14.96 -8.32 -7.55
CA LYS A 71 15.11 -9.60 -6.85
C LYS A 71 13.80 -10.37 -6.64
N ARG A 72 12.65 -9.84 -7.08
CA ARG A 72 11.34 -10.46 -6.84
C ARG A 72 11.02 -11.51 -7.91
N GLU A 73 10.20 -12.48 -7.53
CA GLU A 73 9.70 -13.51 -8.44
C GLU A 73 8.89 -12.87 -9.58
N PRO A 74 9.04 -13.35 -10.83
CA PRO A 74 8.48 -12.71 -12.03
C PRO A 74 6.95 -12.68 -12.12
N ASN A 75 6.24 -13.39 -11.23
CA ASN A 75 4.83 -13.73 -11.41
C ASN A 75 3.86 -12.95 -10.50
N ALA A 76 4.29 -11.87 -9.86
CA ALA A 76 3.37 -11.08 -9.02
C ALA A 76 3.68 -9.58 -9.09
N VAL A 77 2.93 -8.88 -9.94
CA VAL A 77 2.98 -7.42 -10.04
C VAL A 77 1.90 -6.85 -9.13
N ILE A 78 2.29 -6.44 -7.92
CA ILE A 78 1.46 -5.51 -7.14
C ILE A 78 1.66 -4.13 -7.74
N GLU A 79 0.55 -3.46 -8.00
CA GLU A 79 0.54 -2.16 -8.66
C GLU A 79 0.91 -1.08 -7.65
N GLU A 80 1.78 -0.15 -8.04
CA GLU A 80 2.09 0.99 -7.20
C GLU A 80 0.89 1.96 -7.16
N ALA A 81 0.67 2.58 -6.00
CA ALA A 81 -0.34 3.60 -5.85
C ALA A 81 0.19 4.75 -4.98
N LYS A 82 -0.24 5.96 -5.32
CA LYS A 82 0.08 7.19 -4.60
C LYS A 82 -1.19 7.86 -4.10
N GLU A 83 -1.11 8.40 -2.89
CA GLU A 83 -2.11 9.26 -2.27
C GLU A 83 -1.43 10.51 -1.74
N THR A 84 -2.12 11.64 -1.83
CA THR A 84 -1.61 12.96 -1.44
C THR A 84 -2.67 13.73 -0.71
N ILE A 85 -2.25 14.59 0.21
CA ILE A 85 -3.10 15.55 0.87
C ILE A 85 -2.39 16.89 0.94
N ASP A 86 -3.15 17.97 0.83
CA ASP A 86 -2.61 19.30 1.07
C ASP A 86 -2.46 19.53 2.57
N TYR A 87 -1.48 20.34 2.96
CA TYR A 87 -1.29 20.67 4.36
C TYR A 87 -0.94 22.15 4.54
N THR A 88 -1.29 22.67 5.71
CA THR A 88 -0.87 23.98 6.20
C THR A 88 -0.33 23.84 7.62
N VAL A 89 0.50 24.80 8.02
CA VAL A 89 1.06 24.89 9.36
C VAL A 89 0.44 26.09 10.04
N ASP A 90 -0.15 25.88 11.22
CA ASP A 90 -0.82 26.92 11.99
C ASP A 90 -0.49 26.75 13.48
N GLU A 91 0.00 27.82 14.11
CA GLU A 91 0.40 27.83 15.52
C GLU A 91 -0.81 27.90 16.46
N ASP A 92 -1.90 28.53 16.01
CA ASP A 92 -3.08 28.81 16.82
C ASP A 92 -4.10 27.66 16.77
N GLU A 93 -3.97 26.75 15.81
CA GLU A 93 -4.84 25.59 15.66
C GLU A 93 -4.20 24.28 16.14
N ILE A 94 -5.02 23.40 16.71
CA ILE A 94 -4.59 22.03 17.01
C ILE A 94 -4.40 21.24 15.71
N THR A 95 -3.51 20.24 15.73
CA THR A 95 -3.35 19.34 14.58
C THR A 95 -4.67 18.63 14.28
N ASP A 96 -5.20 18.85 13.08
CA ASP A 96 -6.48 18.28 12.66
C ASP A 96 -6.57 18.11 11.14
N LEU A 97 -7.58 17.38 10.68
CA LEU A 97 -7.94 17.23 9.28
C LEU A 97 -9.26 17.98 9.02
N LYS A 98 -9.18 19.12 8.33
CA LYS A 98 -10.37 19.91 7.95
C LYS A 98 -10.66 19.75 6.46
N GLY A 99 -11.65 18.92 6.16
CA GLY A 99 -11.99 18.58 4.78
C GLY A 99 -10.84 17.85 4.10
N ASP A 100 -10.15 18.54 3.20
CA ASP A 100 -9.09 17.99 2.34
C ASP A 100 -7.70 18.52 2.70
N VAL A 101 -7.61 19.32 3.76
CA VAL A 101 -6.36 19.95 4.20
C VAL A 101 -6.00 19.50 5.60
N ALA A 102 -4.78 18.99 5.75
CA ALA A 102 -4.18 18.71 7.05
C ALA A 102 -3.66 20.00 7.67
N ILE A 103 -4.11 20.33 8.87
CA ILE A 103 -3.62 21.46 9.66
C ILE A 103 -2.64 20.88 10.68
N LEU A 104 -1.40 21.36 10.64
CA LEU A 104 -0.31 20.87 11.49
C LEU A 104 0.07 21.94 12.50
N ASN A 105 -0.05 21.61 13.79
CA ASN A 105 0.53 22.46 14.82
C ASN A 105 2.07 22.27 14.84
N PRO A 106 2.88 23.34 14.89
CA PRO A 106 4.34 23.25 15.05
C PRO A 106 4.77 22.49 16.30
N LEU A 107 3.98 22.57 17.38
CA LEU A 107 4.16 21.77 18.59
C LEU A 107 3.87 20.30 18.26
N GLY A 108 4.93 19.49 18.18
CA GLY A 108 4.80 18.06 17.87
C GLY A 108 4.59 17.76 16.38
N ILE A 109 5.01 18.66 15.48
CA ILE A 109 4.84 18.52 14.03
C ILE A 109 5.37 17.18 13.48
N HIS A 110 6.48 16.64 14.03
CA HIS A 110 7.04 15.37 13.57
C HIS A 110 6.12 14.17 13.87
N LEU A 111 5.48 14.15 15.05
CA LEU A 111 4.52 13.09 15.41
C LEU A 111 3.24 13.21 14.59
N SER A 112 2.79 14.45 14.36
CA SER A 112 1.65 14.75 13.49
C SER A 112 1.90 14.26 12.06
N LYS A 113 3.03 14.66 11.45
CA LYS A 113 3.46 14.19 10.12
C LYS A 113 3.53 12.67 10.06
N LEU A 114 4.08 12.02 11.09
CA LEU A 114 4.15 10.56 11.15
C LEU A 114 2.76 9.91 11.13
N ALA A 115 1.82 10.41 11.94
CA ALA A 115 0.45 9.89 11.97
C ALA A 115 -0.27 10.07 10.63
N PHE A 116 -0.14 11.25 10.01
CA PHE A 116 -0.67 11.51 8.68
C PHE A 116 -0.05 10.58 7.62
N SER A 117 1.27 10.43 7.62
CA SER A 117 1.99 9.52 6.73
C SER A 117 1.54 8.07 6.88
N TYR A 118 1.36 7.61 8.12
CA TYR A 118 0.89 6.25 8.36
C TYR A 118 -0.54 6.04 7.85
N GLY A 119 -1.45 6.98 8.13
CA GLY A 119 -2.82 6.95 7.64
C GLY A 119 -2.89 6.92 6.12
N LEU A 120 -2.22 7.87 5.45
CA LEU A 120 -2.17 7.95 3.99
C LEU A 120 -1.50 6.74 3.35
N GLY A 121 -0.42 6.23 3.96
CA GLY A 121 0.24 5.01 3.50
C GLY A 121 -0.69 3.79 3.50
N ARG A 122 -1.59 3.68 4.49
CA ARG A 122 -2.65 2.65 4.50
C ARG A 122 -3.63 2.83 3.35
N ILE A 123 -4.07 4.07 3.08
CA ILE A 123 -4.99 4.35 1.96
C ILE A 123 -4.34 4.04 0.61
N ALA A 124 -3.08 4.44 0.41
CA ALA A 124 -2.32 4.12 -0.79
C ALA A 124 -2.17 2.61 -0.98
N LYS A 125 -1.94 1.86 0.09
CA LYS A 125 -1.89 0.39 0.06
C LYS A 125 -3.23 -0.24 -0.33
N ILE A 126 -4.36 0.27 0.19
CA ILE A 126 -5.71 -0.15 -0.23
C ILE A 126 -5.89 0.05 -1.73
N LYS A 127 -5.57 1.24 -2.24
CA LYS A 127 -5.63 1.53 -3.67
C LYS A 127 -4.77 0.62 -4.52
N SER A 128 -3.52 0.39 -4.11
CA SER A 128 -2.59 -0.52 -4.78
C SER A 128 -3.19 -1.92 -4.94
N MET A 129 -3.74 -2.46 -3.85
CA MET A 129 -4.37 -3.78 -3.86
C MET A 129 -5.65 -3.82 -4.70
N GLU A 130 -6.50 -2.79 -4.63
CA GLU A 130 -7.71 -2.67 -5.45
C GLU A 130 -7.39 -2.72 -6.95
N ILE A 131 -6.40 -1.94 -7.39
CA ILE A 131 -5.97 -1.92 -8.80
C ILE A 131 -5.43 -3.29 -9.21
N SER A 132 -4.60 -3.92 -8.38
CA SER A 132 -4.07 -5.26 -8.68
C SER A 132 -5.17 -6.32 -8.77
N LEU A 133 -6.15 -6.27 -7.87
CA LEU A 133 -7.28 -7.21 -7.89
C LEU A 133 -8.16 -6.99 -9.12
N ASP A 134 -8.45 -5.73 -9.48
CA ASP A 134 -9.25 -5.41 -10.66
C ASP A 134 -8.59 -5.91 -11.95
N LYS A 135 -7.27 -5.70 -12.09
CA LYS A 135 -6.49 -6.25 -13.22
C LYS A 135 -6.54 -7.78 -13.26
N SER A 136 -6.39 -8.43 -12.10
CA SER A 136 -6.45 -9.89 -11.99
C SER A 136 -7.84 -10.43 -12.38
N ILE A 137 -8.93 -9.79 -11.95
CA ILE A 137 -10.30 -10.17 -12.30
C ILE A 137 -10.53 -10.00 -13.81
N GLN A 138 -10.12 -8.86 -14.39
CA GLN A 138 -10.25 -8.61 -15.83
C GLN A 138 -9.48 -9.66 -16.66
N SER A 139 -8.30 -10.07 -16.20
CA SER A 139 -7.51 -11.13 -16.82
C SER A 139 -8.27 -12.47 -16.81
N LEU A 140 -8.86 -12.86 -15.66
CA LEU A 140 -9.69 -14.06 -15.57
C LEU A 140 -10.89 -14.01 -16.50
N GLU A 141 -11.63 -12.90 -16.50
CA GLU A 141 -12.82 -12.72 -17.34
C GLU A 141 -12.47 -12.85 -18.82
N HIS A 142 -11.34 -12.26 -19.24
CA HIS A 142 -10.83 -12.37 -20.59
C HIS A 142 -10.48 -13.82 -20.94
N SER A 143 -9.72 -14.53 -20.10
CA SER A 143 -9.39 -15.95 -20.30
C SER A 143 -10.64 -16.82 -20.37
N CYS A 144 -11.65 -16.52 -19.55
CA CYS A 144 -12.93 -17.22 -19.57
C CYS A 144 -13.64 -17.03 -20.92
N HIS A 145 -13.75 -15.78 -21.38
CA HIS A 145 -14.39 -15.46 -22.65
C HIS A 145 -13.68 -16.11 -23.85
N VAL A 146 -12.34 -16.11 -23.85
CA VAL A 146 -11.55 -16.76 -24.90
C VAL A 146 -11.83 -18.26 -24.94
N ALA A 147 -11.77 -18.99 -23.84
CA ALA A 147 -11.99 -20.45 -23.94
C ALA A 147 -13.45 -20.84 -24.22
N LEU A 148 -14.42 -20.02 -23.82
CA LEU A 148 -15.81 -20.23 -24.20
C LEU A 148 -16.03 -20.02 -25.70
N SER A 149 -15.32 -19.08 -26.31
CA SER A 149 -15.44 -18.77 -27.75
C SER A 149 -14.62 -19.72 -28.64
N THR A 150 -13.42 -20.13 -28.21
CA THR A 150 -12.52 -21.01 -28.99
C THR A 150 -12.70 -22.49 -28.67
N GLY A 151 -13.39 -22.82 -27.58
CA GLY A 151 -13.52 -24.19 -27.07
C GLY A 151 -12.24 -24.78 -26.50
N THR A 152 -11.12 -24.04 -26.51
CA THR A 152 -9.80 -24.50 -26.04
C THR A 152 -9.27 -23.57 -24.95
N SER A 153 -8.87 -24.15 -23.82
CA SER A 153 -8.23 -23.43 -22.72
C SER A 153 -6.80 -23.90 -22.54
N LYS A 154 -5.85 -22.96 -22.41
CA LYS A 154 -4.48 -23.29 -22.02
C LYS A 154 -4.43 -23.35 -20.49
N SER A 155 -4.22 -24.55 -19.94
CA SER A 155 -4.09 -24.76 -18.49
C SER A 155 -3.02 -23.88 -17.83
N THR A 156 -1.99 -23.47 -18.57
CA THR A 156 -0.91 -22.60 -18.07
C THR A 156 -1.41 -21.21 -17.71
N ASP A 157 -2.31 -20.62 -18.51
CA ASP A 157 -2.83 -19.26 -18.30
C ASP A 157 -3.68 -19.20 -17.02
N TYR A 158 -4.44 -20.27 -16.74
CA TYR A 158 -5.22 -20.40 -15.52
C TYR A 158 -4.35 -20.53 -14.26
N ASN A 159 -3.33 -21.41 -14.29
CA ASN A 159 -2.44 -21.59 -13.14
C ASN A 159 -1.64 -20.33 -12.83
N GLN A 160 -1.22 -19.60 -13.88
CA GLN A 160 -0.60 -18.30 -13.72
C GLN A 160 -1.55 -17.31 -13.03
N TRP A 161 -2.76 -17.15 -13.56
CA TRP A 161 -3.77 -16.28 -12.94
C TRP A 161 -4.06 -16.68 -11.48
N LEU A 162 -4.23 -17.97 -11.20
CA LEU A 162 -4.50 -18.47 -9.85
C LEU A 162 -3.35 -18.13 -8.90
N SER A 163 -2.09 -18.26 -9.36
CA SER A 163 -0.92 -17.87 -8.58
C SER A 163 -0.89 -16.38 -8.27
N GLU A 164 -1.18 -15.53 -9.26
CA GLU A 164 -1.27 -14.07 -9.11
C GLU A 164 -2.38 -13.68 -8.13
N PHE A 165 -3.58 -14.26 -8.29
CA PHE A 165 -4.73 -14.01 -7.43
C PHE A 165 -4.47 -14.44 -5.99
N LEU A 166 -3.94 -15.65 -5.78
CA LEU A 166 -3.60 -16.15 -4.44
C LEU A 166 -2.52 -15.29 -3.79
N PHE A 167 -1.58 -14.77 -4.57
CA PHE A 167 -0.58 -13.84 -4.08
C PHE A 167 -1.20 -12.52 -3.60
N ILE A 168 -2.05 -11.88 -4.42
CA ILE A 168 -2.76 -10.64 -4.05
C ILE A 168 -3.57 -10.87 -2.77
N ARG A 169 -4.34 -11.95 -2.72
CA ARG A 169 -5.15 -12.32 -1.57
C ARG A 169 -4.30 -12.55 -0.31
N SER A 170 -3.22 -13.32 -0.43
CA SER A 170 -2.29 -13.57 0.69
C SER A 170 -1.68 -12.27 1.21
N ARG A 171 -1.29 -11.35 0.32
CA ARG A 171 -0.75 -10.04 0.69
C ARG A 171 -1.77 -9.17 1.43
N ALA A 172 -3.03 -9.19 1.00
CA ALA A 172 -4.12 -8.51 1.70
C ALA A 172 -4.30 -9.05 3.14
N TYR A 173 -4.33 -10.38 3.30
CA TYR A 173 -4.47 -11.02 4.62
C TYR A 173 -3.24 -10.86 5.51
N ALA A 174 -2.02 -10.94 4.97
CA ALA A 174 -0.80 -10.67 5.73
C ALA A 174 -0.77 -9.22 6.25
N SER A 175 -1.41 -8.30 5.53
CA SER A 175 -1.56 -6.90 5.91
C SER A 175 -2.70 -6.66 6.91
N ALA A 176 -3.43 -7.69 7.34
CA ALA A 176 -4.49 -7.57 8.35
C ALA A 176 -3.97 -7.02 9.69
N ASN A 177 -2.72 -7.34 10.06
CA ASN A 177 -2.07 -6.82 11.26
C ASN A 177 -1.73 -5.32 11.16
N ASP A 178 -1.66 -4.76 9.94
CA ASP A 178 -1.54 -3.32 9.66
C ASP A 178 -2.91 -2.64 9.57
N GLY A 179 -4.00 -3.36 9.88
CA GLY A 179 -5.36 -2.85 9.77
C GLY A 179 -5.88 -2.74 8.33
N PHE A 180 -5.27 -3.44 7.37
CA PHE A 180 -5.69 -3.41 5.96
C PHE A 180 -7.10 -4.01 5.74
N LEU A 181 -7.54 -4.95 6.60
CA LEU A 181 -8.85 -5.62 6.48
C LEU A 181 -9.83 -5.22 7.59
N GLY A 182 -9.70 -4.01 8.16
CA GLY A 182 -10.57 -3.55 9.25
C GLY A 182 -10.32 -4.24 10.60
N THR A 183 -9.42 -5.24 10.66
CA THR A 183 -9.08 -6.00 11.87
C THR A 183 -7.94 -5.36 12.68
N SER A 184 -7.80 -4.03 12.69
CA SER A 184 -6.61 -3.42 13.30
C SER A 184 -6.57 -3.70 14.82
N SER A 185 -5.78 -4.71 15.20
CA SER A 185 -5.29 -4.92 16.56
C SER A 185 -4.38 -3.77 17.01
N PHE A 186 -3.90 -2.97 16.06
CA PHE A 186 -3.10 -1.79 16.32
C PHE A 186 -3.95 -0.60 16.75
N LYS A 187 -3.73 -0.18 17.99
CA LYS A 187 -4.12 1.13 18.51
C LYS A 187 -2.85 1.89 18.85
N TRP A 188 -2.75 3.14 18.44
CA TRP A 188 -1.67 4.01 18.88
C TRP A 188 -1.76 4.21 20.39
N GLU A 189 -0.62 4.26 21.06
CA GLU A 189 -0.56 4.53 22.51
C GLU A 189 -1.03 5.95 22.82
N ASN A 190 -0.75 6.91 21.91
CA ASN A 190 -1.26 8.26 22.00
C ASN A 190 -2.64 8.38 21.32
N PRO A 191 -3.71 8.72 22.07
CA PRO A 191 -5.06 8.91 21.53
C PRO A 191 -5.18 9.98 20.45
N GLU A 192 -4.38 11.05 20.52
CA GLU A 192 -4.43 12.15 19.55
C GLU A 192 -3.94 11.68 18.16
N LEU A 193 -2.86 10.89 18.13
CA LEU A 193 -2.36 10.30 16.89
C LEU A 193 -3.34 9.26 16.32
N GLN A 194 -4.02 8.52 17.19
CA GLN A 194 -5.07 7.60 16.77
C GLN A 194 -6.24 8.34 16.10
N ASP A 195 -6.63 9.49 16.65
CA ASP A 195 -7.71 10.31 16.13
C ASP A 195 -7.40 10.83 14.71
N ILE A 196 -6.17 11.31 14.48
CA ILE A 196 -5.70 11.71 13.14
C ILE A 196 -5.82 10.55 12.14
N VAL A 197 -5.35 9.36 12.50
CA VAL A 197 -5.43 8.18 11.63
C VAL A 197 -6.88 7.77 11.37
N ASN A 198 -7.76 7.88 12.36
CA ASN A 198 -9.19 7.61 12.22
C ASN A 198 -9.85 8.61 11.27
N LYS A 199 -9.55 9.91 11.42
CA LYS A 199 -10.06 10.98 10.54
C LYS A 199 -9.65 10.77 9.09
N ILE A 200 -8.39 10.42 8.83
CA ILE A 200 -7.93 10.06 7.47
C ILE A 200 -8.69 8.84 6.96
N SER A 201 -8.81 7.80 7.79
CA SER A 201 -9.50 6.57 7.39
C SER A 201 -10.97 6.82 7.04
N ALA A 202 -11.65 7.69 7.80
CA ALA A 202 -13.01 8.12 7.53
C ALA A 202 -13.10 8.99 6.26
N ARG A 203 -12.19 9.95 6.10
CA ARG A 203 -12.15 10.85 4.92
C ARG A 203 -12.01 10.09 3.60
N PHE A 204 -11.27 8.98 3.59
CA PHE A 204 -11.04 8.17 2.39
C PHE A 204 -11.94 6.93 2.31
N ASP A 205 -12.98 6.85 3.13
CA ASP A 205 -13.94 5.74 3.18
C ASP A 205 -13.25 4.36 3.25
N ALA A 206 -12.18 4.27 4.03
CA ALA A 206 -11.29 3.10 4.03
C ALA A 206 -12.06 1.80 4.31
N GLN A 207 -13.02 1.81 5.24
CA GLN A 207 -13.80 0.63 5.57
C GLN A 207 -14.69 0.18 4.40
N THR A 208 -15.42 1.10 3.78
CA THR A 208 -16.26 0.81 2.61
C THR A 208 -15.42 0.23 1.47
N ARG A 209 -14.23 0.78 1.25
CA ARG A 209 -13.29 0.30 0.23
C ARG A 209 -12.81 -1.13 0.52
N ILE A 210 -12.48 -1.42 1.78
CA ILE A 210 -12.13 -2.78 2.23
C ILE A 210 -13.29 -3.75 2.02
N ASP A 211 -14.52 -3.33 2.33
CA ASP A 211 -15.70 -4.18 2.15
C ASP A 211 -15.96 -4.49 0.66
N ILE A 212 -15.80 -3.49 -0.21
CA ILE A 212 -15.87 -3.67 -1.68
C ILE A 212 -14.76 -4.61 -2.15
N PHE A 213 -13.53 -4.41 -1.66
CA PHE A 213 -12.39 -5.24 -2.01
C PHE A 213 -12.62 -6.72 -1.62
N ASN A 214 -13.13 -6.97 -0.41
CA ASN A 214 -13.48 -8.33 0.04
C ASN A 214 -14.56 -8.95 -0.84
N ARG A 215 -15.61 -8.20 -1.18
CA ARG A 215 -16.65 -8.68 -2.12
C ARG A 215 -16.10 -9.02 -3.50
N LYS A 216 -15.11 -8.27 -3.99
CA LYS A 216 -14.42 -8.56 -5.25
C LYS A 216 -13.59 -9.85 -5.17
N ILE A 217 -12.95 -10.13 -4.04
CA ILE A 217 -12.26 -11.41 -3.79
C ILE A 217 -13.27 -12.56 -3.87
N ASP A 218 -14.42 -12.44 -3.21
CA ASP A 218 -15.47 -13.47 -3.22
C ASP A 218 -15.98 -13.71 -4.64
N TYR A 219 -16.26 -12.64 -5.39
CA TYR A 219 -16.65 -12.72 -6.80
C TYR A 219 -15.61 -13.45 -7.66
N ALA A 220 -14.32 -13.10 -7.51
CA ALA A 220 -13.24 -13.77 -8.23
C ALA A 220 -13.15 -15.27 -7.90
N MET A 221 -13.40 -15.64 -6.64
CA MET A 221 -13.47 -17.03 -6.22
C MET A 221 -14.66 -17.79 -6.83
N ASP A 222 -15.82 -17.14 -6.92
CA ASP A 222 -17.01 -17.73 -7.55
C ASP A 222 -16.79 -17.95 -9.05
N LEU A 223 -16.23 -16.96 -9.75
CA LEU A 223 -15.85 -17.11 -11.16
C LEU A 223 -14.87 -18.27 -11.37
N ASN A 224 -13.84 -18.35 -10.51
CA ASN A 224 -12.87 -19.43 -10.53
C ASN A 224 -13.53 -20.82 -10.35
N ASN A 225 -14.49 -20.94 -9.44
CA ASN A 225 -15.22 -22.19 -9.22
C ASN A 225 -16.06 -22.59 -10.43
N ILE A 226 -16.70 -21.63 -11.10
CA ILE A 226 -17.45 -21.88 -12.35
C ILE A 226 -16.51 -22.35 -13.45
N TRP A 227 -15.34 -21.71 -13.57
CA TRP A 227 -14.33 -22.07 -14.54
C TRP A 227 -13.78 -23.48 -14.36
N LEU A 228 -13.44 -23.88 -13.13
CA LEU A 228 -13.01 -25.24 -12.81
C LEU A 228 -14.07 -26.29 -13.15
N LYS A 229 -15.36 -25.98 -12.93
CA LYS A 229 -16.48 -26.84 -13.36
C LYS A 229 -16.58 -26.96 -14.88
N TYR A 230 -16.23 -25.93 -15.64
CA TYR A 230 -16.20 -25.98 -17.09
C TYR A 230 -15.03 -26.86 -17.59
N LEU A 231 -13.81 -26.62 -17.07
CA LEU A 231 -12.62 -27.39 -17.44
C LEU A 231 -12.77 -28.88 -17.13
N SER A 232 -13.29 -29.23 -15.94
CA SER A 232 -13.52 -30.63 -15.57
C SER A 232 -14.52 -31.34 -16.51
N LYS A 233 -15.52 -30.63 -17.03
CA LYS A 233 -16.46 -31.19 -18.02
C LYS A 233 -15.83 -31.39 -19.40
N GLN A 234 -14.84 -30.58 -19.78
CA GLN A 234 -14.10 -30.78 -21.03
C GLN A 234 -13.14 -31.96 -20.97
N ILE A 235 -12.55 -32.26 -19.81
CA ILE A 235 -11.60 -33.39 -19.62
C ILE A 235 -12.29 -34.76 -19.70
N ILE A 236 -13.60 -34.82 -19.47
CA ILE A 236 -14.40 -36.07 -19.48
C ILE A 236 -14.97 -36.38 -20.89
N ARG A 237 -14.78 -35.49 -21.87
CA ARG A 237 -15.12 -35.72 -23.29
C ARG A 237 -13.88 -36.07 -24.09
#